data_AF-A0A7L3K4Y6-F1
#
_entry.id   AF-A0A7L3K4Y6-F1
#
_cell.length_a   1.000
_cell.length_b   1.000
_cell.length_c   1.000
_cell.angle_alpha   90.00
_cell.angle_beta   90.00
_cell.angle_gamma   90.00
#
_symmetry.space_group_name_H-M   'P 1'
#
loop_
_entity.id
_entity.type
_entity.pdbx_description
1 polymer ?
#
loop_
_entity_poly.entity_id
_entity_poly.type
_entity_poly.pdbx_seq_one_letter_code
_entity_poly.pdbx_strand_id
1 'polypeptide(L)' 'VFHGRILAQRVVGQETRYEVEVKARYRQRFPLVAREYLWVPNTCGCPALSEGTEYLLMARRHV' A
#
# COMPACT_ATOMS: atom_id res chain seq x y z
N VAL A 1 7.61 5.39 -5.29
CA VAL A 1 8.41 4.73 -4.23
C VAL A 1 8.31 5.56 -2.98
N PHE A 2 7.81 4.96 -1.91
CA PHE A 2 7.64 5.63 -0.62
C PHE A 2 7.85 4.64 0.52
N HIS A 3 8.25 5.15 1.67
CA HIS A 3 8.26 4.41 2.93
C HIS A 3 6.89 4.55 3.56
N GLY A 4 6.25 3.43 3.91
CA GLY A 4 4.94 3.46 4.53
C GLY A 4 4.70 2.33 5.51
N ARG A 5 3.81 2.59 6.47
CA ARG A 5 3.39 1.64 7.47
C ARG A 5 2.03 1.07 7.11
N ILE A 6 1.89 -0.25 7.11
CA ILE A 6 0.60 -0.90 6.86
C ILE A 6 -0.27 -0.71 8.10
N LEU A 7 -1.46 -0.14 7.93
CA LEU A 7 -2.41 0.08 9.01
C LEU A 7 -3.46 -1.04 9.08
N ALA A 8 -3.96 -1.46 7.92
CA ALA A 8 -4.99 -2.49 7.81
C ALA A 8 -4.94 -3.14 6.42
N GLN A 9 -5.45 -4.37 6.31
CA GLN A 9 -5.73 -5.00 5.03
C GLN A 9 -7.18 -5.48 4.92
N ARG A 10 -7.74 -5.42 3.72
CA ARG A 10 -9.09 -5.92 3.45
C ARG A 10 -9.19 -6.47 2.03
N VAL A 11 -9.79 -7.66 1.90
CA VAL A 11 -10.16 -8.22 0.59
C VAL A 11 -11.41 -7.50 0.07
N VAL A 12 -11.34 -7.00 -1.17
CA VAL A 12 -12.43 -6.31 -1.87
C VAL A 12 -12.57 -6.96 -3.25
N GLY A 13 -13.58 -7.81 -3.41
CA GLY A 13 -13.78 -8.57 -4.65
C GLY A 13 -12.62 -9.55 -4.89
N GLN A 14 -11.87 -9.33 -5.97
CA GLN A 14 -10.68 -10.13 -6.35
C GLN A 14 -9.35 -9.45 -5.99
N GLU A 15 -9.40 -8.31 -5.31
CA GLU A 15 -8.22 -7.53 -4.94
C GLU A 15 -8.07 -7.43 -3.42
N THR A 16 -6.83 -7.26 -2.97
CA THR A 16 -6.52 -6.92 -1.58
C THR A 16 -6.16 -5.46 -1.50
N ARG A 17 -6.88 -4.73 -0.65
CA ARG A 17 -6.63 -3.32 -0.36
C ARG A 17 -5.88 -3.18 0.96
N TYR A 18 -4.73 -2.55 0.91
CA TYR A 18 -3.95 -2.17 2.10
C TYR A 18 -4.12 -0.69 2.38
N GLU A 19 -4.45 -0.36 3.61
CA GLU A 19 -4.37 1.02 4.11
C GLU A 19 -2.95 1.28 4.58
N VAL A 20 -2.32 2.34 4.07
CA VAL A 20 -0.91 2.63 4.31
C VAL A 20 -0.74 4.07 4.76
N GLU A 21 -0.03 4.26 5.86
CA GLU A 21 0.43 5.57 6.31
C GLU A 21 1.77 5.90 5.64
N VAL A 22 1.84 7.00 4.90
CA VAL A 22 3.06 7.41 4.19
C VAL A 22 3.99 8.13 5.16
N LYS A 23 5.12 7.51 5.50
CA LYS A 23 6.14 8.07 6.40
C LYS A 23 7.18 8.92 5.70
N ALA A 24 7.66 8.47 4.54
CA ALA A 24 8.63 9.23 3.74
C ALA A 24 8.38 9.03 2.24
N ARG A 25 8.60 10.08 1.46
CA ARG A 25 8.37 10.09 0.01
C ARG A 25 9.73 10.17 -0.69
N TYR A 26 10.13 9.11 -1.39
CA TYR A 26 11.42 9.09 -2.08
C TYR A 26 11.30 9.50 -3.54
N ARG A 27 10.42 8.83 -4.30
CA ARG A 27 10.19 9.13 -5.71
C ARG A 27 8.70 9.09 -5.99
N GLN A 28 8.12 10.25 -6.25
CA GLN A 28 6.69 10.39 -6.56
C GLN A 28 6.50 10.73 -8.04
N ARG A 29 5.64 9.97 -8.72
CA ARG A 29 5.13 10.31 -10.07
C ARG A 29 3.70 10.89 -10.01
N PHE A 30 3.10 10.86 -8.83
CA PHE A 30 1.74 11.29 -8.52
C PHE A 30 1.73 11.79 -7.07
N PRO A 31 0.84 12.72 -6.70
CA PRO A 31 0.76 13.25 -5.35
C PRO A 31 0.37 12.13 -4.39
N LEU A 32 1.22 11.89 -3.38
CA LEU A 32 0.93 10.99 -2.26
C LEU A 32 0.48 11.82 -1.06
N VAL A 33 -0.67 11.47 -0.47
CA VAL A 33 -1.15 12.05 0.78
C VAL A 33 -0.63 11.26 1.99
N ALA A 34 -0.96 11.69 3.21
CA ALA A 34 -0.50 11.03 4.43
C ALA A 34 -1.05 9.60 4.58
N ARG A 35 -2.22 9.32 3.99
CA ARG A 35 -2.89 8.03 4.07
C ARG A 35 -3.35 7.57 2.70
N GLU A 36 -2.81 6.45 2.24
CA GLU A 36 -2.99 5.93 0.88
C GLU A 36 -3.60 4.53 0.91
N TYR A 37 -4.24 4.15 -0.19
CA TYR A 37 -4.73 2.80 -0.40
C TYR A 37 -3.93 2.11 -1.51
N LEU A 38 -3.28 1.01 -1.15
CA LEU A 38 -2.61 0.14 -2.12
C LEU A 38 -3.54 -1.01 -2.51
N TRP A 39 -3.62 -1.24 -3.81
CA TRP A 39 -4.41 -2.32 -4.40
C TRP A 39 -3.48 -3.38 -4.97
N VAL A 40 -3.69 -4.62 -4.58
CA VAL A 40 -2.97 -5.79 -5.08
C VAL A 40 -3.98 -6.72 -5.75
N PRO A 41 -3.76 -7.14 -7.00
CA PRO A 41 -4.73 -7.91 -7.78
C PRO A 41 -4.71 -9.40 -7.41
N ASN A 42 -4.84 -9.71 -6.12
CA ASN A 42 -4.99 -11.06 -5.62
C ASN A 42 -5.67 -11.06 -4.24
N THR A 43 -6.05 -12.26 -3.79
CA THR A 43 -6.64 -12.51 -2.47
C THR A 43 -5.84 -13.54 -1.66
N CYS A 44 -4.71 -13.99 -2.20
CA CYS A 44 -3.87 -15.03 -1.59
C CYS A 44 -3.01 -14.53 -0.41
N GLY A 45 -3.09 -13.24 -0.05
CA GLY A 45 -2.26 -12.65 0.99
C GLY A 45 -0.80 -12.46 0.57
N CYS A 46 -0.51 -12.46 -0.73
CA CYS A 46 0.80 -12.12 -1.28
C CYS A 46 0.75 -10.72 -1.89
N PRO A 47 1.65 -9.80 -1.56
CA PRO A 47 2.77 -9.91 -0.63
C PRO A 47 2.32 -10.04 0.82
N ALA A 48 3.11 -10.77 1.63
CA ALA A 48 2.88 -10.94 3.07
C ALA A 48 3.23 -9.65 3.82
N LEU A 49 2.34 -8.67 3.71
CA LEU A 49 2.43 -7.37 4.38
C LEU A 49 1.69 -7.46 5.72
N SER A 50 2.44 -7.32 6.81
CA SER A 50 1.90 -7.37 8.16
C SER A 50 1.44 -6.00 8.62
N GLU A 51 0.28 -5.95 9.26
CA GLU A 51 -0.22 -4.73 9.91
C GLU A 51 0.76 -4.24 10.97
N GLY A 52 0.87 -2.92 11.10
CA GLY A 52 1.80 -2.25 12.00
C GLY A 52 3.27 -2.27 11.55
N THR A 53 3.61 -2.95 10.45
CA THR A 53 4.99 -3.05 9.94
C THR A 53 5.26 -2.00 8.85
N GLU A 54 6.48 -1.48 8.83
CA GLU A 54 6.94 -0.49 7.86
C GLU A 54 7.66 -1.15 6.68
N TYR A 55 7.35 -0.70 5.46
CA TYR A 55 7.90 -1.26 4.24
C TYR A 55 8.27 -0.15 3.24
N LEU A 56 9.26 -0.44 2.40
CA LEU A 56 9.56 0.36 1.22
C LEU A 56 8.70 -0.14 0.05
N LEU A 57 7.75 0.70 -0.39
CA LEU A 57 6.72 0.31 -1.33
C LEU A 57 6.93 0.99 -2.68
N MET A 58 6.90 0.17 -3.74
CA MET A 58 6.91 0.60 -5.12
C MET A 58 5.55 0.35 -5.73
N ALA A 59 4.73 1.41 -5.80
CA ALA A 59 3.39 1.36 -6.37
C ALA A 59 3.30 2.15 -7.67
N ARG A 60 2.37 1.73 -8.52
CA ARG A 60 1.89 2.49 -9.69
C ARG A 60 0.49 3.03 -9.40
N ARG A 61 0.07 4.08 -10.10
CA ARG A 61 -1.29 4.60 -9.98
C ARG A 61 -2.29 3.49 -10.29
N HIS A 62 -3.21 3.28 -9.37
CA HIS A 62 -4.41 2.48 -9.57
C HIS A 62 -5.47 3.42 -10.19
N VAL A 63 -6.08 2.98 -11.30
CA VAL A 63 -7.08 3.66 -12.16
C VAL A 63 -7.18 5.20 -12.00
#